data_AF-A0A971C3D3-F1
#
_entry.id   AF-A0A971C3D3-F1
#
_cell.length_a   1.000
_cell.length_b   1.000
_cell.length_c   1.000
_cell.angle_alpha   90.00
_cell.angle_beta   90.00
_cell.angle_gamma   90.00
#
_symmetry.space_group_name_H-M   'P 1'
#
loop_
_entity.id
_entity.type
_entity.pdbx_description
1 polymer ?
#
loop_
_entity_poly.entity_id
_entity_poly.type
_entity_poly.pdbx_seq_one_letter_code
_entity_poly.pdbx_strand_id
1 'polypeptide(L)'
;MIRLPPYIFFLGGFLTYASIFFSSAVVSMTMSVIGMTISLYIWYILAWNRDRHLAEMKKKGLVEPENLAELKITGNSRFWVVFYSAAYLTMNFTGLYIIKAIVEHVDIGLNSANVDELIELLGTGYILSSWLFFITGIAALFLYGKLITILYNDEMKIQSLESKHRNIPVLIIKPLSIALMVVFTLVTYGLFSWFMRYRLAAVQRFHNQIERKLDELEVSFREKAVEAQKIKKNLTQTSVGEEIIEKYSESLASTDESEERKEVIASLFRDLGSLKSDQARSLLRNLLSKQLLTENEFNKLIRLLV
;
A
#
# COMPACT_ATOMS: atom_id res chain seq x y z
N MET A 1 -32.75 -11.20 32.41
CA MET A 1 -31.72 -10.44 31.66
C MET A 1 -30.93 -11.39 30.78
N ILE A 2 -30.52 -10.94 29.60
CA ILE A 2 -29.63 -11.69 28.70
C ILE A 2 -28.19 -11.52 29.20
N ARG A 3 -27.47 -12.62 29.40
CA ARG A 3 -26.05 -12.57 29.79
C ARG A 3 -25.21 -12.33 28.55
N LEU A 4 -24.36 -11.30 28.58
CA LEU A 4 -23.33 -11.05 27.57
C LEU A 4 -22.00 -11.62 28.07
N PRO A 5 -21.48 -12.71 27.47
CA PRO A 5 -20.17 -13.22 27.82
C PRO A 5 -19.07 -12.20 27.50
N PRO A 6 -18.07 -12.02 28.39
CA PRO A 6 -16.97 -11.07 28.18
C PRO A 6 -16.21 -11.28 26.86
N TYR A 7 -16.05 -12.54 26.42
CA TYR A 7 -15.35 -12.87 25.18
C TYR A 7 -16.00 -12.25 23.93
N ILE A 8 -17.30 -11.95 23.93
CA ILE A 8 -17.98 -11.32 22.79
C ILE A 8 -17.46 -9.90 22.57
N PHE A 9 -17.13 -9.18 23.65
CA PHE A 9 -16.52 -7.84 23.56
C PHE A 9 -15.12 -7.91 22.97
N PHE A 10 -14.31 -8.88 23.43
CA PHE A 10 -12.96 -9.10 22.90
C PHE A 10 -12.99 -9.55 21.43
N LEU A 11 -13.91 -10.44 21.07
CA LEU A 11 -14.08 -10.92 19.70
C LEU A 11 -14.56 -9.79 18.77
N GLY A 12 -15.52 -8.97 19.20
CA GLY A 12 -16.00 -7.82 18.42
C GLY A 12 -14.92 -6.78 18.20
N GLY A 13 -14.18 -6.42 19.26
CA GLY A 13 -13.02 -5.53 19.17
C GLY A 13 -11.93 -6.11 18.27
N PHE A 14 -11.55 -7.37 18.51
CA PHE A 14 -10.56 -8.08 17.71
C PHE A 14 -10.95 -8.09 16.24
N LEU A 15 -12.15 -8.55 15.85
CA LEU A 15 -12.52 -8.63 14.42
C LEU A 15 -12.61 -7.26 13.74
N THR A 16 -13.04 -6.23 14.49
CA THR A 16 -13.07 -4.85 13.98
C THR A 16 -11.67 -4.35 13.62
N TYR A 17 -10.67 -4.59 14.48
CA TYR A 17 -9.30 -4.11 14.26
C TYR A 17 -8.39 -5.13 13.52
N ALA A 18 -8.65 -6.43 13.66
CA ALA A 18 -7.92 -7.51 13.01
C ALA A 18 -8.08 -7.43 11.50
N SER A 19 -9.24 -6.95 11.02
CA SER A 19 -9.50 -6.65 9.60
C SER A 19 -8.37 -5.87 8.94
N ILE A 20 -7.68 -4.99 9.69
CA ILE A 20 -6.63 -4.11 9.21
C ILE A 20 -5.31 -4.87 8.94
N PHE A 21 -5.12 -6.05 9.55
CA PHE A 21 -3.90 -6.84 9.44
C PHE A 21 -3.94 -7.86 8.30
N PHE A 22 -5.07 -8.02 7.61
CA PHE A 22 -5.20 -8.94 6.48
C PHE A 22 -4.90 -8.24 5.15
N SER A 23 -4.06 -8.86 4.32
CA SER A 23 -3.70 -8.38 2.98
C SER A 23 -4.81 -8.56 1.94
N SER A 24 -5.73 -9.51 2.16
CA SER A 24 -6.88 -9.73 1.28
C SER A 24 -8.00 -8.75 1.61
N ALA A 25 -8.40 -7.94 0.63
CA ALA A 25 -9.48 -6.97 0.75
C ALA A 25 -10.83 -7.63 1.13
N VAL A 26 -11.12 -8.82 0.58
CA VAL A 26 -12.35 -9.57 0.86
C VAL A 26 -12.38 -10.05 2.32
N VAL A 27 -11.26 -10.58 2.81
CA VAL A 27 -11.14 -11.07 4.20
C VAL A 27 -11.21 -9.89 5.18
N SER A 28 -10.52 -8.80 4.87
CA SER A 28 -10.55 -7.56 5.63
C SER A 28 -11.97 -7.01 5.77
N MET A 29 -12.68 -6.85 4.65
CA MET A 29 -14.07 -6.35 4.64
C MET A 29 -15.02 -7.27 5.42
N THR A 30 -14.90 -8.59 5.23
CA THR A 30 -15.73 -9.57 5.94
C THR A 30 -15.52 -9.51 7.46
N MET A 31 -14.27 -9.47 7.91
CA MET A 31 -13.95 -9.35 9.34
C MET A 31 -14.46 -8.03 9.95
N SER A 32 -14.33 -6.93 9.20
CA SER A 32 -14.84 -5.62 9.62
C SER A 32 -16.36 -5.64 9.80
N VAL A 33 -17.10 -6.22 8.83
CA VAL A 33 -18.57 -6.37 8.91
C VAL A 33 -18.98 -7.25 10.09
N ILE A 34 -18.28 -8.36 10.34
CA ILE A 34 -18.56 -9.21 11.50
C ILE A 34 -18.32 -8.44 12.80
N GLY A 35 -17.20 -7.71 12.90
CA GLY A 35 -16.89 -6.87 14.06
C GLY A 35 -17.95 -5.79 14.33
N MET A 36 -18.37 -5.07 13.29
CA MET A 36 -19.47 -4.09 13.37
C MET A 36 -20.78 -4.74 13.83
N THR A 37 -21.13 -5.90 13.27
CA THR A 37 -22.36 -6.64 13.62
C THR A 37 -22.36 -7.04 15.09
N ILE A 38 -21.24 -7.57 15.59
CA ILE A 38 -21.08 -7.91 17.02
C ILE A 38 -21.22 -6.66 17.90
N SER A 39 -20.61 -5.54 17.50
CA SER A 39 -20.71 -4.27 18.23
C SER A 39 -22.15 -3.77 18.34
N LEU A 40 -22.89 -3.74 17.22
CA LEU A 40 -24.31 -3.34 17.22
C LEU A 40 -25.18 -4.31 18.02
N TYR A 41 -24.89 -5.62 17.96
CA TYR A 41 -25.57 -6.63 18.76
C TYR A 41 -25.38 -6.38 20.27
N ILE A 42 -24.15 -6.07 20.71
CA ILE A 42 -23.88 -5.72 22.11
C ILE A 42 -24.72 -4.52 22.53
N TRP A 43 -24.74 -3.44 21.73
CA TRP A 43 -25.55 -2.26 22.01
C TRP A 43 -27.03 -2.60 22.16
N TYR A 44 -27.55 -3.43 21.28
CA TYR A 44 -28.94 -3.86 21.32
C TYR A 44 -29.28 -4.67 22.58
N ILE A 45 -28.42 -5.61 22.96
CA ILE A 45 -28.62 -6.42 24.18
C ILE A 45 -28.54 -5.56 25.45
N LEU A 46 -27.63 -4.59 25.50
CA LEU A 46 -27.56 -3.64 26.62
C LEU A 46 -28.85 -2.82 26.74
N ALA A 47 -29.36 -2.28 25.64
CA ALA A 47 -30.63 -1.57 25.60
C ALA A 47 -31.82 -2.45 26.03
N TRP A 48 -31.88 -3.67 25.51
CA TRP A 48 -32.90 -4.63 25.89
C TRP A 48 -32.90 -4.93 27.40
N ASN A 49 -31.72 -5.17 27.96
CA ASN A 49 -31.57 -5.45 29.38
C ASN A 49 -31.97 -4.26 30.24
N ARG A 50 -31.55 -3.05 29.87
CA ARG A 50 -31.91 -1.81 30.55
C ARG A 50 -33.41 -1.53 30.52
N ASP A 51 -34.05 -1.68 29.35
CA ASP A 51 -35.51 -1.47 29.22
C ASP A 51 -36.29 -2.50 30.07
N ARG A 52 -35.83 -3.76 30.08
CA ARG A 52 -36.42 -4.80 30.94
C ARG A 52 -36.21 -4.49 32.41
N HIS A 53 -35.03 -4.03 32.80
CA HIS A 53 -34.72 -3.64 34.17
C HIS A 53 -35.67 -2.53 34.63
N LEU A 54 -35.80 -1.46 33.85
CA LEU A 54 -36.72 -0.36 34.14
C LEU A 54 -38.18 -0.84 34.27
N ALA A 55 -38.64 -1.72 33.39
CA ALA A 55 -39.98 -2.29 33.46
C ALA A 55 -40.20 -3.13 34.73
N GLU A 56 -39.22 -3.93 35.12
CA GLU A 56 -39.27 -4.72 36.35
C GLU A 56 -39.25 -3.82 37.61
N MET A 57 -38.49 -2.73 37.61
CA MET A 57 -38.43 -1.79 38.73
C MET A 57 -39.73 -1.00 38.91
N LYS A 58 -40.36 -0.57 37.80
CA LYS A 58 -41.71 0.01 37.82
C LYS A 58 -42.74 -0.96 38.37
N LYS A 59 -42.72 -2.21 37.89
CA LYS A 59 -43.67 -3.25 38.34
C LYS A 59 -43.54 -3.54 39.84
N LYS A 60 -42.34 -3.46 40.40
CA LYS A 60 -42.07 -3.67 41.83
C LYS A 60 -42.36 -2.44 42.70
N GLY A 61 -42.77 -1.31 42.12
CA GLY A 61 -42.99 -0.07 42.87
C GLY A 61 -41.71 0.59 43.40
N LEU A 62 -40.54 0.15 42.91
CA LEU A 62 -39.24 0.69 43.35
C LEU A 62 -38.87 1.99 42.63
N VAL A 63 -39.51 2.23 41.48
CA VAL A 63 -39.30 3.42 40.65
C VAL A 63 -40.65 3.95 40.22
N GLU A 64 -41.03 5.10 40.78
CA GLU A 64 -42.28 5.78 40.46
C GLU A 64 -42.15 6.67 39.21
N PRO A 65 -43.27 6.95 38.51
CA PRO A 65 -43.27 7.79 37.31
C PRO A 65 -42.71 9.21 37.53
N GLU A 66 -42.96 9.79 38.71
CA GLU A 66 -42.49 11.12 39.10
C GLU A 66 -40.96 11.19 39.12
N ASN A 67 -40.31 10.20 39.77
CA ASN A 67 -38.85 10.08 39.81
C ASN A 67 -38.23 9.97 38.40
N LEU A 68 -38.93 9.33 37.45
CA LEU A 68 -38.45 9.20 36.07
C LEU A 68 -38.52 10.53 35.32
N ALA A 69 -39.56 11.32 35.54
CA ALA A 69 -39.73 12.63 34.93
C ALA A 69 -38.70 13.63 35.48
N GLU A 70 -38.51 13.68 36.80
CA GLU A 70 -37.53 14.56 37.46
C GLU A 70 -36.10 14.28 36.98
N LEU A 71 -35.73 13.00 36.90
CA LEU A 71 -34.39 12.57 36.50
C LEU A 71 -34.18 12.48 34.98
N LYS A 72 -35.23 12.83 34.19
CA LYS A 72 -35.26 12.78 32.72
C LYS A 72 -34.85 11.40 32.17
N ILE A 73 -35.28 10.33 32.82
CA ILE A 73 -34.93 8.96 32.45
C ILE A 73 -35.78 8.52 31.25
N THR A 74 -35.10 8.10 30.17
CA THR A 74 -35.77 7.79 28.91
C THR A 74 -36.45 6.42 28.95
N GLY A 75 -37.64 6.24 28.36
CA GLY A 75 -38.39 4.97 28.48
C GLY A 75 -37.92 3.82 27.58
N ASN A 76 -37.52 4.13 26.34
CA ASN A 76 -37.23 3.14 25.30
C ASN A 76 -35.83 3.36 24.74
N SER A 77 -34.86 2.59 25.22
CA SER A 77 -33.46 2.69 24.77
C SER A 77 -33.22 1.98 23.44
N ARG A 78 -34.01 0.93 23.12
CA ARG A 78 -33.89 0.19 21.86
C ARG A 78 -34.13 1.05 20.63
N PHE A 79 -35.08 1.98 20.71
CA PHE A 79 -35.32 2.96 19.65
C PHE A 79 -34.03 3.71 19.27
N TRP A 80 -33.29 4.22 20.25
CA TRP A 80 -32.05 4.95 20.02
C TRP A 80 -30.94 4.07 19.46
N VAL A 81 -30.88 2.79 19.85
CA VAL A 81 -29.92 1.84 19.28
C VAL A 81 -30.21 1.59 17.80
N VAL A 82 -31.48 1.45 17.42
CA VAL A 82 -31.87 1.26 16.01
C VAL A 82 -31.47 2.48 15.17
N PHE A 83 -31.74 3.68 15.66
CA PHE A 83 -31.33 4.92 14.97
C PHE A 83 -29.82 5.04 14.86
N TYR A 84 -29.09 4.76 15.94
CA TYR A 84 -27.63 4.74 15.93
C TYR A 84 -27.09 3.72 14.93
N SER A 85 -27.65 2.51 14.92
CA SER A 85 -27.25 1.44 14.00
C SER A 85 -27.47 1.84 12.56
N ALA A 86 -28.62 2.44 12.24
CA ALA A 86 -28.92 2.92 10.89
C ALA A 86 -27.94 4.02 10.45
N ALA A 87 -27.69 5.02 11.31
CA ALA A 87 -26.74 6.09 11.02
C ALA A 87 -25.31 5.56 10.86
N TYR A 88 -24.87 4.70 11.77
CA TYR A 88 -23.54 4.10 11.76
C TYR A 88 -23.32 3.22 10.53
N LEU A 89 -24.28 2.35 10.18
CA LEU A 89 -24.17 1.51 8.99
C LEU A 89 -24.18 2.34 7.71
N THR A 90 -25.06 3.35 7.61
CA THR A 90 -25.10 4.24 6.45
C THR A 90 -23.77 4.99 6.28
N MET A 91 -23.21 5.51 7.37
CA MET A 91 -21.87 6.13 7.37
C MET A 91 -20.80 5.14 6.89
N ASN A 92 -20.77 3.91 7.41
CA ASN A 92 -19.75 2.95 7.00
C ASN A 92 -19.91 2.51 5.53
N PHE A 93 -21.14 2.24 5.07
CA PHE A 93 -21.38 1.84 3.67
C PHE A 93 -21.07 2.95 2.68
N THR A 94 -21.48 4.18 2.98
CA THR A 94 -21.13 5.35 2.15
C THR A 94 -19.63 5.61 2.15
N GLY A 95 -18.95 5.46 3.30
CA GLY A 95 -17.49 5.56 3.38
C GLY A 95 -16.77 4.50 2.55
N LEU A 96 -17.23 3.25 2.59
CA LEU A 96 -16.71 2.16 1.75
C LEU A 96 -16.95 2.44 0.26
N TYR A 97 -18.13 2.95 -0.10
CA TYR A 97 -18.44 3.35 -1.48
C TYR A 97 -17.52 4.47 -1.98
N ILE A 98 -17.29 5.50 -1.16
CA ILE A 98 -16.36 6.61 -1.44
C ILE A 98 -14.95 6.09 -1.68
N ILE A 99 -14.44 5.23 -0.78
CA ILE A 99 -13.11 4.64 -0.92
C ILE A 99 -13.02 3.81 -2.20
N LYS A 100 -14.03 2.99 -2.48
CA LYS A 100 -14.09 2.19 -3.71
C LYS A 100 -14.07 3.08 -4.95
N ALA A 101 -14.90 4.12 -4.99
CA ALA A 101 -14.97 5.06 -6.11
C ALA A 101 -13.62 5.75 -6.35
N ILE A 102 -12.94 6.19 -5.28
CA ILE A 102 -11.60 6.77 -5.35
C ILE A 102 -10.59 5.77 -5.91
N VAL A 103 -10.55 4.54 -5.38
CA VAL A 103 -9.58 3.52 -5.81
C VAL A 103 -9.81 3.06 -7.26
N GLU A 104 -11.05 3.01 -7.71
CA GLU A 104 -11.39 2.55 -9.07
C GLU A 104 -11.23 3.62 -10.15
N HIS A 105 -11.33 4.91 -9.81
CA HIS A 105 -11.36 6.01 -10.79
C HIS A 105 -10.17 6.98 -10.68
N VAL A 106 -9.42 6.96 -9.58
CA VAL A 106 -8.17 7.72 -9.47
C VAL A 106 -7.04 6.83 -9.96
N ASP A 107 -6.68 6.98 -11.23
CA ASP A 107 -5.45 6.41 -11.75
C ASP A 107 -4.28 7.11 -11.05
N ILE A 108 -3.45 6.35 -10.33
CA ILE A 108 -2.34 6.89 -9.51
C ILE A 108 -1.20 7.44 -10.41
N GLY A 109 -1.40 7.45 -11.72
CA GLY A 109 -0.53 8.01 -12.74
C GLY A 109 -0.67 9.52 -12.94
N LEU A 110 0.31 10.25 -12.41
CA LEU A 110 0.96 11.42 -13.02
C LEU A 110 0.35 12.83 -13.02
N ASN A 111 -0.85 13.10 -12.51
CA ASN A 111 -1.22 14.49 -12.18
C ASN A 111 -2.02 14.54 -10.89
N SER A 112 -1.62 15.42 -9.95
CA SER A 112 -2.39 15.67 -8.73
C SER A 112 -3.76 16.21 -9.13
N ALA A 113 -4.78 15.36 -9.10
CA ALA A 113 -6.13 15.73 -9.50
C ALA A 113 -6.60 16.96 -8.71
N ASN A 114 -6.98 17.99 -9.44
CA ASN A 114 -7.62 19.16 -8.86
C ASN A 114 -8.98 18.72 -8.27
N VAL A 115 -9.42 19.29 -7.15
CA VAL A 115 -10.64 18.84 -6.46
C VAL A 115 -11.86 18.88 -7.40
N ASP A 116 -11.89 19.86 -8.30
CA ASP A 116 -12.95 20.02 -9.30
C ASP A 116 -12.92 18.93 -10.37
N GLU A 117 -11.74 18.51 -10.86
CA GLU A 117 -11.59 17.38 -11.78
C GLU A 117 -11.97 16.05 -11.11
N LEU A 118 -11.67 15.89 -9.81
CA LEU A 118 -12.04 14.71 -9.03
C LEU A 118 -13.57 14.61 -8.90
N ILE A 119 -14.26 15.74 -8.72
CA ILE A 119 -15.72 15.82 -8.64
C ILE A 119 -16.36 15.51 -10.01
N GLU A 120 -15.75 15.97 -11.10
CA GLU A 120 -16.19 15.69 -12.46
C GLU A 120 -15.99 14.21 -12.85
N LEU A 121 -14.86 13.60 -12.46
CA LEU A 121 -14.53 12.19 -12.69
C LEU A 121 -15.38 11.22 -11.84
N LEU A 122 -15.62 11.55 -10.57
CA LEU A 122 -16.34 10.68 -9.63
C LEU A 122 -17.87 10.87 -9.69
N GLY A 123 -18.34 11.93 -10.35
CA GLY A 123 -19.73 12.21 -10.66
C GLY A 123 -20.62 12.58 -9.45
N THR A 124 -21.89 12.84 -9.73
CA THR A 124 -22.90 13.26 -8.74
C THR A 124 -23.13 12.23 -7.63
N GLY A 125 -22.92 10.93 -7.92
CA GLY A 125 -23.03 9.84 -6.95
C GLY A 125 -21.98 9.92 -5.83
N TYR A 126 -20.77 10.36 -6.13
CA TYR A 126 -19.72 10.57 -5.12
C TYR A 126 -20.04 11.74 -4.20
N ILE A 127 -20.50 12.87 -4.76
CA ILE A 127 -20.90 14.05 -3.98
C ILE A 127 -22.03 13.68 -3.02
N LEU A 128 -23.07 13.00 -3.51
CA LEU A 128 -24.22 12.59 -2.69
C LEU A 128 -23.80 11.61 -1.59
N SER A 129 -22.93 10.64 -1.91
CA SER A 129 -22.40 9.69 -0.93
C SER A 129 -21.52 10.37 0.12
N SER A 130 -20.74 11.38 -0.27
CA SER A 130 -19.89 12.17 0.64
C SER A 130 -20.71 13.03 1.61
N TRP A 131 -21.77 13.69 1.12
CA TRP A 131 -22.72 14.40 1.98
C TRP A 131 -23.45 13.45 2.92
N LEU A 132 -23.90 12.30 2.41
CA LEU A 132 -24.56 11.29 3.22
C LEU A 132 -23.63 10.73 4.29
N PHE A 133 -22.37 10.45 3.96
CA PHE A 133 -21.32 10.06 4.91
C PHE A 133 -21.14 11.11 6.01
N PHE A 134 -21.02 12.38 5.64
CA PHE A 134 -20.80 13.46 6.59
C PHE A 134 -21.98 13.65 7.55
N ILE A 135 -23.19 13.74 7.02
CA ILE A 135 -24.42 13.93 7.81
C ILE A 135 -24.63 12.74 8.74
N THR A 136 -24.49 11.52 8.22
CA THR A 136 -24.66 10.30 9.03
C THR A 136 -23.53 10.11 10.04
N GLY A 137 -22.32 10.60 9.77
CA GLY A 137 -21.23 10.63 10.73
C GLY A 137 -21.49 11.56 11.91
N ILE A 138 -21.96 12.79 11.64
CA ILE A 138 -22.38 13.72 12.71
C ILE A 138 -23.54 13.12 13.51
N ALA A 139 -24.54 12.58 12.82
CA ALA A 139 -25.68 11.93 13.46
C ALA A 139 -25.25 10.74 14.32
N ALA A 140 -24.34 9.89 13.83
CA ALA A 140 -23.82 8.75 14.57
C ALA A 140 -23.06 9.18 15.84
N LEU A 141 -22.27 10.26 15.78
CA LEU A 141 -21.59 10.81 16.96
C LEU A 141 -22.58 11.35 18.00
N PHE A 142 -23.59 12.09 17.57
CA PHE A 142 -24.64 12.58 18.48
C PHE A 142 -25.43 11.42 19.11
N LEU A 143 -25.86 10.47 18.29
CA LEU A 143 -26.59 9.28 18.73
C LEU A 143 -25.75 8.40 19.66
N TYR A 144 -24.44 8.31 19.43
CA TYR A 144 -23.52 7.63 20.34
C TYR A 144 -23.50 8.30 21.72
N GLY A 145 -23.34 9.62 21.79
CA GLY A 145 -23.42 10.35 23.06
C GLY A 145 -24.77 10.15 23.77
N LYS A 146 -25.85 10.11 23.00
CA LYS A 146 -27.20 9.82 23.52
C LYS A 146 -27.30 8.39 24.06
N LEU A 147 -26.74 7.40 23.37
CA LEU A 147 -26.70 6.01 23.82
C LEU A 147 -25.94 5.85 25.14
N ILE A 148 -24.77 6.49 25.30
CA ILE A 148 -24.03 6.47 26.57
C ILE A 148 -24.88 7.07 27.69
N THR A 149 -25.57 8.17 27.41
CA THR A 149 -26.47 8.79 28.39
C THR A 149 -27.56 7.83 28.85
N ILE A 150 -28.22 7.14 27.91
CA ILE A 150 -29.35 6.27 28.23
C ILE A 150 -28.92 4.92 28.84
N LEU A 151 -27.84 4.33 28.33
CA LEU A 151 -27.44 2.98 28.72
C LEU A 151 -26.56 2.96 29.96
N TYR A 152 -25.82 4.04 30.21
CA TYR A 152 -24.95 4.16 31.38
C TYR A 152 -25.54 5.12 32.42
N ASN A 153 -25.73 6.39 32.07
CA ASN A 153 -26.14 7.39 33.06
C ASN A 153 -27.58 7.16 33.56
N ASP A 154 -28.54 6.87 32.68
CA ASP A 154 -29.91 6.57 33.10
C ASP A 154 -30.01 5.24 33.85
N GLU A 155 -29.25 4.21 33.45
CA GLU A 155 -29.17 2.93 34.17
C GLU A 155 -28.63 3.11 35.59
N MET A 156 -27.58 3.92 35.76
CA MET A 156 -27.06 4.28 37.07
C MET A 156 -28.08 5.00 37.95
N LYS A 157 -28.87 5.93 37.36
CA LYS A 157 -29.94 6.60 38.10
C LYS A 157 -31.01 5.61 38.57
N ILE A 158 -31.40 4.66 37.72
CA ILE A 158 -32.36 3.58 38.07
C ILE A 158 -31.81 2.74 39.22
N GLN A 159 -30.54 2.34 39.15
CA GLN A 159 -29.88 1.57 40.22
C GLN A 159 -29.76 2.37 41.52
N SER A 160 -29.51 3.68 41.44
CA SER A 160 -29.47 4.56 42.61
C SER A 160 -30.83 4.69 43.29
N LEU A 161 -31.93 4.76 42.53
CA LEU A 161 -33.30 4.74 43.07
C LEU A 161 -33.60 3.39 43.75
N GLU A 162 -33.25 2.26 43.13
CA GLU A 162 -33.41 0.93 43.73
C GLU A 162 -32.60 0.81 45.03
N SER A 163 -31.35 1.26 45.01
CA SER A 163 -30.44 1.26 46.16
C SER A 163 -30.99 2.08 47.32
N LYS A 164 -31.52 3.29 47.04
CA LYS A 164 -32.15 4.15 48.05
C LYS A 164 -33.40 3.50 48.64
N HIS A 165 -34.22 2.85 47.82
CA HIS A 165 -35.43 2.18 48.29
C HIS A 165 -35.12 0.93 49.13
N ARG A 166 -34.05 0.19 48.79
CA ARG A 166 -33.66 -1.06 49.46
C ARG A 166 -32.61 -0.91 50.55
N ASN A 167 -32.13 0.31 50.82
CA ASN A 167 -31.01 0.60 51.72
C ASN A 167 -29.73 -0.20 51.40
N ILE A 168 -29.45 -0.44 50.12
CA ILE A 168 -28.24 -1.12 49.64
C ILE A 168 -27.22 -0.05 49.23
N PRO A 169 -25.91 -0.18 49.49
CA PRO A 169 -24.92 0.78 49.03
C PRO A 169 -24.85 0.84 47.49
N VAL A 170 -24.77 2.06 46.93
CA VAL A 170 -24.64 2.28 45.48
C VAL A 170 -23.24 1.87 45.03
N LEU A 171 -23.14 1.00 44.02
CA LEU A 171 -21.87 0.52 43.46
C LEU A 171 -21.09 1.60 42.68
N ILE A 172 -21.79 2.56 42.06
CA ILE A 172 -21.17 3.61 41.23
C ILE A 172 -21.77 4.98 41.58
N ILE A 173 -20.93 5.90 42.05
CA ILE A 173 -21.37 7.12 42.75
C ILE A 173 -21.58 8.31 41.79
N LYS A 174 -20.90 8.35 40.64
CA LYS A 174 -20.92 9.51 39.72
C LYS A 174 -21.23 9.13 38.28
N PRO A 175 -22.06 9.93 37.57
CA PRO A 175 -22.33 9.71 36.16
C PRO A 175 -21.08 9.93 35.31
N LEU A 176 -21.03 9.25 34.16
CA LEU A 176 -19.93 9.35 33.22
C LEU A 176 -20.03 10.64 32.40
N SER A 177 -18.90 11.34 32.24
CA SER A 177 -18.83 12.52 31.37
C SER A 177 -18.97 12.10 29.91
N ILE A 178 -20.09 12.48 29.29
CA ILE A 178 -20.39 12.17 27.88
C ILE A 178 -19.37 12.84 26.96
N ALA A 179 -19.01 14.10 27.23
CA ALA A 179 -18.04 14.84 26.44
C ALA A 179 -16.66 14.16 26.47
N LEU A 180 -16.20 13.73 27.65
CA LEU A 180 -14.94 13.01 27.80
C LEU A 180 -14.97 11.69 27.03
N MET A 181 -16.07 10.93 27.10
CA MET A 181 -16.26 9.68 26.36
C MET A 181 -16.23 9.88 24.86
N VAL A 182 -16.94 10.88 24.34
CA VAL A 182 -16.97 11.21 22.90
C VAL A 182 -15.58 11.64 22.44
N VAL A 183 -14.90 12.53 23.17
CA VAL A 183 -13.54 12.97 22.85
C VAL A 183 -12.56 11.80 22.90
N PHE A 184 -12.62 10.96 23.94
CA PHE A 184 -11.77 9.78 24.06
C PHE A 184 -11.99 8.81 22.90
N THR A 185 -13.25 8.61 22.49
CA THR A 185 -13.61 7.78 21.33
C THR A 185 -13.08 8.38 20.03
N LEU A 186 -13.16 9.70 19.85
CA LEU A 186 -12.61 10.41 18.69
C LEU A 186 -11.08 10.35 18.65
N VAL A 187 -10.40 10.50 19.78
CA VAL A 187 -8.93 10.42 19.89
C VAL A 187 -8.45 8.99 19.62
N THR A 188 -9.15 7.98 20.13
CA THR A 188 -8.83 6.58 19.84
C THR A 188 -9.12 6.21 18.39
N TYR A 189 -10.16 6.76 17.75
CA TYR A 189 -10.34 6.72 16.29
C TYR A 189 -9.24 7.49 15.53
N GLY A 190 -8.77 8.61 16.09
CA GLY A 190 -7.67 9.41 15.54
C GLY A 190 -6.33 8.67 15.57
N LEU A 191 -6.06 7.88 16.62
CA LEU A 191 -4.92 6.97 16.69
C LEU A 191 -4.99 5.89 15.59
N PHE A 192 -6.19 5.42 15.26
CA PHE A 192 -6.43 4.53 14.12
C PHE A 192 -6.13 5.22 12.77
N SER A 193 -6.51 6.50 12.59
CA SER A 193 -6.13 7.30 11.41
C SER A 193 -4.61 7.49 11.30
N TRP A 194 -3.93 7.77 12.42
CA TRP A 194 -2.46 7.85 12.49
C TRP A 194 -1.79 6.52 12.15
N PHE A 195 -2.37 5.39 12.59
CA PHE A 195 -1.89 4.06 12.22
C PHE A 195 -2.06 3.78 10.72
N MET A 196 -3.20 4.14 10.11
CA MET A 196 -3.41 4.02 8.67
C MET A 196 -2.38 4.85 7.88
N ARG A 197 -2.07 6.06 8.35
CA ARG A 197 -1.00 6.90 7.77
C ARG A 197 0.38 6.27 7.94
N TYR A 198 0.68 5.66 9.09
CA TYR A 198 1.91 4.90 9.30
C TYR A 198 2.01 3.68 8.36
N ARG A 199 0.92 2.95 8.14
CA ARG A 199 0.87 1.81 7.21
C ARG A 199 1.07 2.25 5.76
N LEU A 200 0.43 3.34 5.34
CA LEU A 200 0.65 3.93 4.02
C LEU A 200 2.11 4.35 3.85
N ALA A 201 2.70 5.02 4.85
CA ALA A 201 4.11 5.38 4.85
C ALA A 201 5.04 4.15 4.83
N ALA A 202 4.68 3.06 5.51
CA ALA A 202 5.44 1.81 5.50
C ALA A 202 5.37 1.11 4.14
N VAL A 203 4.19 1.04 3.51
CA VAL A 203 4.01 0.50 2.16
C VAL A 203 4.79 1.33 1.13
N GLN A 204 4.73 2.66 1.24
CA GLN A 204 5.54 3.57 0.41
C GLN A 204 7.03 3.33 0.61
N ARG A 205 7.51 3.15 1.85
CA ARG A 205 8.92 2.81 2.11
C ARG A 205 9.31 1.46 1.50
N PHE A 206 8.46 0.44 1.61
CA PHE A 206 8.71 -0.86 0.97
C PHE A 206 8.75 -0.75 -0.55
N HIS A 207 7.82 0.01 -1.15
CA HIS A 207 7.80 0.25 -2.58
C HIS A 207 9.07 0.98 -3.04
N ASN A 208 9.46 2.07 -2.37
CA ASN A 208 10.69 2.80 -2.67
C ASN A 208 11.96 1.95 -2.47
N GLN A 209 11.94 1.00 -1.53
CA GLN A 209 13.04 0.04 -1.36
C GLN A 209 13.09 -0.99 -2.49
N ILE A 210 11.94 -1.45 -2.97
CA ILE A 210 11.84 -2.36 -4.11
C ILE A 210 12.30 -1.64 -5.39
N GLU A 211 11.84 -0.40 -5.59
CA GLU A 211 12.23 0.46 -6.73
C GLU A 211 13.74 0.70 -6.74
N ARG A 212 14.34 1.10 -5.60
CA ARG A 212 15.80 1.23 -5.49
C ARG A 212 16.55 -0.05 -5.82
N LYS A 213 16.05 -1.20 -5.38
CA LYS A 213 16.68 -2.49 -5.69
C LYS A 213 16.51 -2.89 -7.15
N LEU A 214 15.39 -2.52 -7.79
CA LEU A 214 15.17 -2.74 -9.21
C LEU A 214 16.09 -1.84 -10.03
N ASP A 215 16.24 -0.56 -9.67
CA ASP A 215 17.17 0.37 -10.30
C ASP A 215 18.63 -0.12 -10.16
N GLU A 216 19.04 -0.58 -8.98
CA GLU A 216 20.35 -1.18 -8.75
C GLU A 216 20.56 -2.43 -9.62
N LEU A 217 19.55 -3.29 -9.75
CA LEU A 217 19.61 -4.45 -10.65
C LEU A 217 19.71 -4.02 -12.12
N GLU A 218 18.92 -3.05 -12.56
CA GLU A 218 18.91 -2.57 -13.95
C GLU A 218 20.25 -1.94 -14.34
N VAL A 219 20.83 -1.11 -13.45
CA VAL A 219 22.19 -0.58 -13.61
C VAL A 219 23.21 -1.71 -13.69
N SER A 220 23.13 -2.72 -12.81
CA SER A 220 24.04 -3.87 -12.84
C SER A 220 23.91 -4.72 -14.10
N PHE A 221 22.70 -4.88 -14.64
CA PHE A 221 22.47 -5.60 -15.89
C PHE A 221 22.97 -4.81 -17.09
N ARG A 222 22.80 -3.49 -17.09
CA ARG A 222 23.30 -2.60 -18.14
C ARG A 222 24.83 -2.56 -18.15
N GLU A 223 25.47 -2.50 -16.99
CA GLU A 223 26.92 -2.58 -16.85
C GLU A 223 27.46 -3.94 -17.33
N LYS A 224 26.84 -5.06 -16.91
CA LYS A 224 27.20 -6.39 -17.41
C LYS A 224 26.98 -6.57 -18.91
N ALA A 225 25.92 -5.98 -19.47
CA ALA A 225 25.65 -6.03 -20.90
C ALA A 225 26.66 -5.22 -21.72
N VAL A 226 27.08 -4.05 -21.22
CA VAL A 226 28.13 -3.22 -21.83
C VAL A 226 29.49 -3.91 -21.72
N GLU A 227 29.79 -4.56 -20.60
CA GLU A 227 31.01 -5.35 -20.41
C GLU A 227 31.04 -6.58 -21.33
N ALA A 228 29.93 -7.31 -21.44
CA ALA A 228 29.79 -8.43 -22.36
C ALA A 228 29.92 -7.99 -23.84
N GLN A 229 29.39 -6.82 -24.22
CA GLN A 229 29.62 -6.26 -25.55
C GLN A 229 31.07 -5.86 -25.80
N LYS A 230 31.77 -5.28 -24.81
CA LYS A 230 33.19 -4.97 -24.91
C LYS A 230 34.04 -6.23 -25.03
N ILE A 231 33.75 -7.27 -24.24
CA ILE A 231 34.44 -8.56 -24.30
C ILE A 231 34.20 -9.24 -25.66
N LYS A 232 32.95 -9.26 -26.15
CA LYS A 232 32.62 -9.82 -27.47
C LYS A 232 33.31 -9.06 -28.59
N LYS A 233 33.31 -7.71 -28.56
CA LYS A 233 33.98 -6.87 -29.56
C LYS A 233 35.51 -7.05 -29.53
N ASN A 234 36.11 -7.21 -28.36
CA ASN A 234 37.54 -7.50 -28.24
C ASN A 234 37.87 -8.90 -28.77
N LEU A 235 37.07 -9.93 -28.43
CA LEU A 235 37.26 -11.30 -28.93
C LEU A 235 37.13 -11.39 -30.46
N THR A 236 36.14 -10.73 -31.08
CA THR A 236 35.99 -10.74 -32.54
C THR A 236 37.10 -9.96 -33.25
N GLN A 237 37.67 -8.94 -32.63
CA GLN A 237 38.79 -8.19 -33.21
C GLN A 237 40.12 -8.94 -33.09
N THR A 238 40.35 -9.70 -32.01
CA THR A 238 41.54 -10.54 -31.87
C THR A 238 41.49 -11.75 -32.81
N SER A 239 40.33 -12.40 -32.97
CA SER A 239 40.21 -13.59 -33.83
C SER A 239 40.46 -13.30 -35.32
N VAL A 240 39.98 -12.16 -35.84
CA VAL A 240 40.20 -11.77 -37.24
C VAL A 240 41.67 -11.43 -37.49
N GLY A 241 42.35 -10.83 -36.52
CA GLY A 241 43.78 -10.50 -36.64
C GLY A 241 44.68 -11.75 -36.64
N GLU A 242 44.35 -12.74 -35.81
CA GLU A 242 45.05 -14.04 -35.77
C GLU A 242 44.82 -14.85 -37.05
N GLU A 243 43.59 -14.88 -37.57
CA GLU A 243 43.22 -15.56 -38.82
C GLU A 243 43.94 -14.95 -40.05
N ILE A 244 44.08 -13.62 -40.10
CA ILE A 244 44.86 -12.94 -41.16
C ILE A 244 46.34 -13.29 -41.05
N ILE A 245 46.91 -13.32 -39.84
CA ILE A 245 48.31 -13.72 -39.66
C ILE A 245 48.50 -15.16 -40.12
N GLU A 246 47.65 -16.09 -39.69
CA GLU A 246 47.76 -17.50 -40.05
C GLU A 246 47.67 -17.71 -41.57
N LYS A 247 46.66 -17.10 -42.21
CA LYS A 247 46.42 -17.20 -43.66
C LYS A 247 47.59 -16.73 -44.51
N TYR A 248 48.23 -15.62 -44.14
CA TYR A 248 49.27 -15.00 -44.96
C TYR A 248 50.70 -15.37 -44.55
N SER A 249 50.92 -15.91 -43.34
CA SER A 249 52.27 -16.24 -42.86
C SER A 249 52.92 -17.34 -43.70
N GLU A 250 52.19 -18.40 -44.06
CA GLU A 250 52.73 -19.49 -44.89
C GLU A 250 53.02 -19.04 -46.33
N SER A 251 52.15 -18.21 -46.90
CA SER A 251 52.30 -17.70 -48.28
C SER A 251 53.45 -16.70 -48.40
N LEU A 252 53.66 -15.86 -47.39
CA LEU A 252 54.76 -14.89 -47.34
C LEU A 252 56.11 -15.53 -47.01
N ALA A 253 56.13 -16.66 -46.29
CA ALA A 253 57.36 -17.38 -45.96
C ALA A 253 57.89 -18.25 -47.13
N SER A 254 57.02 -18.65 -48.06
CA SER A 254 57.35 -19.59 -49.14
C SER A 254 57.66 -18.94 -50.48
N THR A 255 57.46 -17.62 -50.61
CA THR A 255 57.56 -16.91 -51.90
C THR A 255 58.61 -15.81 -51.86
N ASP A 256 59.74 -16.03 -52.54
CA ASP A 256 60.78 -15.00 -52.76
C ASP A 256 60.51 -14.21 -54.06
N GLU A 257 60.60 -12.88 -53.94
CA GLU A 257 60.55 -11.82 -54.98
C GLU A 257 60.00 -12.23 -56.37
N SER A 258 58.74 -12.66 -56.43
CA SER A 258 58.00 -12.92 -57.67
C SER A 258 56.74 -12.04 -57.77
N GLU A 259 56.11 -11.98 -58.96
CA GLU A 259 54.80 -11.32 -59.13
C GLU A 259 53.73 -11.91 -58.19
N GLU A 260 53.83 -13.18 -57.82
CA GLU A 260 52.91 -13.83 -56.86
C GLU A 260 53.05 -13.22 -55.45
N ARG A 261 54.25 -12.84 -55.03
CA ARG A 261 54.46 -12.13 -53.75
C ARG A 261 53.73 -10.79 -53.73
N LYS A 262 53.69 -10.07 -54.86
CA LYS A 262 52.95 -8.80 -54.97
C LYS A 262 51.44 -9.01 -54.88
N GLU A 263 50.92 -10.09 -55.44
CA GLU A 263 49.49 -10.45 -55.34
C GLU A 263 49.09 -10.85 -53.91
N VAL A 264 49.96 -11.59 -53.22
CA VAL A 264 49.78 -11.94 -51.80
C VAL A 264 49.77 -10.67 -50.94
N ILE A 265 50.67 -9.72 -51.20
CA ILE A 265 50.72 -8.43 -50.50
C ILE A 265 49.50 -7.55 -50.80
N ALA A 266 49.01 -7.53 -52.04
CA ALA A 266 47.80 -6.80 -52.40
C ALA A 266 46.55 -7.40 -51.72
N SER A 267 46.49 -8.73 -51.62
CA SER A 267 45.42 -9.45 -50.92
C SER A 267 45.48 -9.22 -49.41
N LEU A 268 46.68 -9.23 -48.82
CA LEU A 268 46.91 -8.84 -47.43
C LEU A 268 46.46 -7.40 -47.19
N PHE A 269 46.79 -6.45 -48.06
CA PHE A 269 46.35 -5.06 -47.93
C PHE A 269 44.82 -4.93 -47.95
N ARG A 270 44.15 -5.64 -48.87
CA ARG A 270 42.67 -5.66 -48.94
C ARG A 270 42.06 -6.18 -47.65
N ASP A 271 42.59 -7.27 -47.10
CA ASP A 271 42.06 -7.88 -45.88
C ASP A 271 42.39 -7.01 -44.64
N LEU A 272 43.56 -6.35 -44.61
CA LEU A 272 43.93 -5.36 -43.57
C LEU A 272 43.07 -4.08 -43.62
N GLY A 273 42.59 -3.68 -44.80
CA GLY A 273 41.70 -2.53 -44.98
C GLY A 273 40.34 -2.67 -44.27
N SER A 274 39.97 -3.89 -43.87
CA SER A 274 38.78 -4.16 -43.06
C SER A 274 38.97 -3.90 -41.56
N LEU A 275 40.21 -3.67 -41.11
CA LEU A 275 40.58 -3.47 -39.71
C LEU A 275 40.75 -1.98 -39.35
N LYS A 276 40.73 -1.67 -38.05
CA LYS A 276 41.09 -0.33 -37.56
C LYS A 276 42.59 -0.07 -37.80
N SER A 277 42.95 1.16 -38.15
CA SER A 277 44.33 1.55 -38.52
C SER A 277 45.40 1.12 -37.50
N ASP A 278 45.13 1.25 -36.20
CA ASP A 278 46.07 0.82 -35.14
C ASP A 278 46.27 -0.70 -35.07
N GLN A 279 45.23 -1.48 -35.37
CA GLN A 279 45.28 -2.95 -35.43
C GLN A 279 46.03 -3.42 -36.68
N ALA A 280 45.71 -2.84 -37.84
CA ALA A 280 46.43 -3.14 -39.07
C ALA A 280 47.94 -2.85 -38.94
N ARG A 281 48.30 -1.73 -38.29
CA ARG A 281 49.70 -1.40 -37.98
C ARG A 281 50.37 -2.39 -37.03
N SER A 282 49.67 -2.89 -36.00
CA SER A 282 50.25 -3.87 -35.08
C SER A 282 50.51 -5.21 -35.76
N LEU A 283 49.59 -5.65 -36.64
CA LEU A 283 49.74 -6.87 -37.44
C LEU A 283 50.91 -6.76 -38.43
N LEU A 284 51.03 -5.62 -39.12
CA LEU A 284 52.18 -5.36 -40.01
C LEU A 284 53.51 -5.35 -39.26
N ARG A 285 53.56 -4.79 -38.04
CA ARG A 285 54.76 -4.83 -37.20
C ARG A 285 55.10 -6.26 -36.78
N ASN A 286 54.10 -7.09 -36.49
CA ASN A 286 54.30 -8.50 -36.16
C ASN A 286 54.90 -9.26 -37.37
N LEU A 287 54.32 -9.09 -38.56
CA LEU A 287 54.84 -9.69 -39.80
C LEU A 287 56.27 -9.23 -40.16
N LEU A 288 56.58 -7.94 -39.95
CA LEU A 288 57.94 -7.40 -40.10
C LEU A 288 58.91 -8.02 -39.09
N SER A 289 58.50 -8.14 -37.82
CA SER A 289 59.36 -8.72 -36.76
C SER A 289 59.66 -10.20 -37.00
N LYS A 290 58.76 -10.92 -37.67
CA LYS A 290 58.94 -12.30 -38.13
C LYS A 290 59.73 -12.41 -39.44
N GLN A 291 60.24 -11.31 -39.99
CA GLN A 291 60.95 -11.23 -41.27
C GLN A 291 60.12 -11.70 -42.48
N LEU A 292 58.78 -11.71 -42.36
CA LEU A 292 57.89 -12.10 -43.46
C LEU A 292 57.66 -10.95 -44.45
N LEU A 293 57.86 -9.71 -44.00
CA LEU A 293 57.83 -8.50 -44.81
C LEU A 293 59.20 -7.83 -44.82
N THR A 294 59.58 -7.26 -45.95
CA THR A 294 60.73 -6.35 -46.03
C THR A 294 60.36 -4.97 -45.49
N GLU A 295 61.37 -4.19 -45.08
CA GLU A 295 61.16 -2.82 -44.58
C GLU A 295 60.49 -1.92 -45.62
N ASN A 296 60.78 -2.13 -46.91
CA ASN A 296 60.16 -1.42 -48.03
C ASN A 296 58.67 -1.77 -48.19
N GLU A 297 58.31 -3.05 -48.09
CA GLU A 297 56.92 -3.51 -48.16
C GLU A 297 56.10 -3.00 -46.97
N PHE A 298 56.67 -3.06 -45.76
CA PHE A 298 56.07 -2.53 -44.55
C PHE A 298 55.79 -1.03 -44.65
N ASN A 299 56.78 -0.23 -45.08
CA ASN A 299 56.62 1.22 -45.23
C ASN A 299 55.58 1.59 -46.29
N LYS A 300 55.50 0.83 -47.39
CA LYS A 300 54.49 1.03 -48.44
C LYS A 300 53.09 0.71 -47.93
N LEU A 301 52.91 -0.40 -47.22
CA LEU A 301 51.62 -0.80 -46.65
C LEU A 301 51.14 0.17 -45.57
N ILE A 302 52.03 0.64 -44.69
CA ILE A 302 51.69 1.67 -43.69
C ILE A 302 51.24 2.95 -44.36
N ARG A 303 51.93 3.41 -45.41
CA ARG A 303 51.58 4.65 -46.12
C ARG A 303 50.21 4.56 -46.80
N LEU A 304 49.81 3.37 -47.26
CA LEU A 304 48.52 3.14 -47.92
C LEU A 304 47.36 2.92 -46.94
N LEU A 305 47.63 2.65 -45.66
CA LEU A 305 46.64 2.46 -44.58
C LEU A 305 46.35 3.74 -43.76
N VAL A 306 47.02 4.84 -44.08
CA VAL A 306 46.78 6.20 -43.52
C VAL A 306 45.84 6.95 -44.42
#